data_AF-A0A936HGT1-F1
#
_entry.id   AF-A0A936HGT1-F1
#
_cell.length_a   1.000
_cell.length_b   1.000
_cell.length_c   1.000
_cell.angle_alpha   90.00
_cell.angle_beta   90.00
_cell.angle_gamma   90.00
#
_symmetry.space_group_name_H-M   'P 1'
#
loop_
_entity.id
_entity.type
_entity.pdbx_description
1 polymer ?
#
loop_
_entity_poly.entity_id
_entity_poly.type
_entity_poly.pdbx_seq_one_letter_code
_entity_poly.pdbx_strand_id
1 'polypeptide(L)'
;MAMAGGKSESEWATFVAWCKQRRLKALPAHPWTVAAYARWCEARHGFPVVARRIRAIARAHVLSCAPPPDRDPLVARTLMLIERRDQTRPQRASLFSDSGDASPSEASHEEADDHVRPSAIRRWRAMRAIPRLVRRRPTGS
;
A
#
# COMPACT_ATOMS: atom_id res chain seq x y z
N MET A 1 2.27 -34.63 -15.84
CA MET A 1 2.08 -33.34 -15.14
C MET A 1 2.31 -33.56 -13.65
N ALA A 2 3.50 -33.24 -13.13
CA ALA A 2 3.82 -33.43 -11.72
C ALA A 2 3.09 -32.37 -10.87
N MET A 3 2.20 -32.82 -9.99
CA MET A 3 1.42 -31.95 -9.12
C MET A 3 2.35 -31.27 -8.11
N ALA A 4 2.38 -29.93 -8.13
CA ALA A 4 2.99 -29.09 -7.11
C ALA A 4 2.21 -29.16 -5.75
N GLY A 5 1.90 -30.37 -5.29
CA GLY A 5 0.97 -30.64 -4.18
C GLY A 5 1.49 -30.19 -2.81
N GLY A 6 2.76 -30.45 -2.51
CA GLY A 6 3.30 -30.23 -1.15
C GLY A 6 3.32 -28.76 -0.72
N LYS A 7 3.67 -27.84 -1.62
CA LYS A 7 3.75 -26.42 -1.27
C LYS A 7 2.37 -25.79 -1.09
N SER A 8 1.38 -26.15 -1.91
CA SER A 8 0.01 -25.61 -1.73
C SER A 8 -0.65 -26.10 -0.44
N GLU A 9 -0.39 -27.35 -0.03
CA GLU A 9 -0.94 -27.94 1.18
C GLU A 9 -0.37 -27.28 2.45
N SER A 10 0.94 -27.01 2.47
CA SER A 10 1.58 -26.28 3.57
C SER A 10 1.05 -24.83 3.72
N GLU A 11 0.83 -24.14 2.60
CA GLU A 11 0.29 -22.77 2.61
C GLU A 11 -1.17 -22.74 3.09
N TRP A 12 -1.96 -23.77 2.74
CA TRP A 12 -3.31 -23.98 3.27
C TRP A 12 -3.30 -24.29 4.77
N ALA A 13 -2.44 -25.20 5.23
CA ALA A 13 -2.32 -25.54 6.64
C ALA A 13 -1.97 -24.32 7.51
N THR A 14 -1.10 -23.43 6.99
CA THR A 14 -0.76 -22.16 7.64
C THR A 14 -2.00 -21.27 7.81
N PHE A 15 -2.84 -21.15 6.78
CA PHE A 15 -4.09 -20.40 6.87
C PHE A 15 -5.06 -21.01 7.87
N VAL A 16 -5.22 -22.35 7.86
CA VAL A 16 -6.09 -23.05 8.81
C VAL A 16 -5.62 -22.83 10.25
N ALA A 17 -4.32 -22.90 10.52
CA ALA A 17 -3.76 -22.63 11.85
C ALA A 17 -4.03 -21.18 12.29
N TRP A 18 -3.85 -20.22 11.38
CA TRP A 18 -4.15 -18.80 11.63
C TRP A 18 -5.63 -18.56 11.93
N CYS A 19 -6.53 -19.21 11.20
CA CYS A 19 -7.97 -19.17 11.48
C CYS A 19 -8.31 -19.77 12.85
N LYS A 20 -7.75 -20.94 13.18
CA LYS A 20 -7.97 -21.61 14.48
C LYS A 20 -7.56 -20.72 15.65
N GLN A 21 -6.38 -20.10 15.57
CA GLN A 21 -5.89 -19.19 16.62
C GLN A 21 -6.84 -18.01 16.86
N ARG A 22 -7.57 -17.58 15.83
CA ARG A 22 -8.51 -16.45 15.87
C ARG A 22 -9.97 -16.86 15.99
N ARG A 23 -10.25 -18.16 16.18
CA ARG A 23 -11.61 -18.74 16.22
C ARG A 23 -12.45 -18.40 14.97
N LEU A 24 -11.80 -18.35 13.81
CA LEU A 24 -12.44 -18.10 12.52
C LEU A 24 -12.67 -19.41 11.77
N LYS A 25 -13.73 -19.47 10.97
CA LYS A 25 -14.01 -20.60 10.09
C LYS A 25 -13.11 -20.53 8.85
N ALA A 26 -12.30 -21.56 8.64
CA ALA A 26 -11.39 -21.63 7.49
C ALA A 26 -12.10 -22.03 6.18
N LEU A 27 -13.24 -22.73 6.26
CA LEU A 27 -14.00 -23.14 5.09
C LEU A 27 -15.51 -23.29 5.37
N PRO A 28 -16.40 -22.66 4.58
CA PRO A 28 -16.11 -21.56 3.67
C PRO A 28 -15.62 -20.34 4.47
N ALA A 29 -14.47 -19.79 4.10
CA ALA A 29 -13.95 -18.58 4.69
C ALA A 29 -14.76 -17.38 4.17
N HIS A 30 -15.14 -16.49 5.09
CA HIS A 30 -15.69 -15.20 4.69
C HIS A 30 -14.63 -14.38 3.94
N PRO A 31 -14.96 -13.65 2.85
CA PRO A 31 -13.97 -12.87 2.09
C PRO A 31 -13.14 -11.91 2.94
N TRP A 32 -13.76 -11.26 3.93
CA TRP A 32 -13.08 -10.48 4.98
C TRP A 32 -11.94 -11.25 5.67
N THR A 33 -12.15 -12.52 6.01
CA THR A 33 -11.15 -13.38 6.68
C THR A 33 -9.94 -13.58 5.79
N VAL A 34 -10.17 -13.79 4.49
CA VAL A 34 -9.10 -13.98 3.50
C VAL A 34 -8.34 -12.68 3.26
N ALA A 35 -9.02 -11.53 3.19
CA ALA A 35 -8.36 -10.24 3.10
C ALA A 35 -7.55 -9.89 4.36
N ALA A 36 -8.08 -10.18 5.55
CA ALA A 36 -7.36 -10.01 6.82
C ALA A 36 -6.11 -10.90 6.88
N TYR A 37 -6.21 -12.14 6.38
CA TYR A 37 -5.05 -13.02 6.26
C TYR A 37 -4.01 -12.50 5.26
N ALA A 38 -4.45 -11.96 4.11
CA ALA A 38 -3.55 -11.35 3.13
C ALA A 38 -2.76 -10.20 3.74
N ARG A 39 -3.42 -9.34 4.53
CA ARG A 39 -2.79 -8.25 5.29
C ARG A 39 -1.82 -8.75 6.36
N TRP A 40 -2.15 -9.83 7.06
CA TRP A 40 -1.25 -10.45 8.01
C TRP A 40 0.00 -11.04 7.33
N CYS A 41 -0.13 -11.58 6.11
CA CYS A 41 0.99 -12.08 5.31
C CYS A 41 1.87 -10.95 4.74
N GLU A 42 1.28 -9.84 4.29
CA GLU A 42 1.98 -8.66 3.75
C GLU A 42 3.09 -8.16 4.69
N ALA A 43 2.86 -8.21 6.00
CA ALA A 43 3.86 -7.79 6.99
C ALA A 43 5.13 -8.65 7.02
N ARG A 44 5.08 -9.88 6.50
CA ARG A 44 6.15 -10.89 6.61
C ARG A 44 6.71 -11.32 5.26
N HIS A 45 5.96 -11.14 4.18
CA HIS A 45 6.28 -11.66 2.87
C HIS A 45 5.91 -10.66 1.78
N GLY A 46 6.68 -10.65 0.68
CA GLY A 46 6.36 -9.86 -0.51
C GLY A 46 5.11 -10.37 -1.25
N PHE A 47 4.59 -9.54 -2.15
CA PHE A 47 3.33 -9.79 -2.86
C PHE A 47 3.26 -11.16 -3.56
N PRO A 48 4.31 -11.69 -4.24
CA PRO A 48 4.23 -12.98 -4.93
C PRO A 48 3.89 -14.15 -3.99
N VAL A 49 4.39 -14.10 -2.75
CA VAL A 49 4.12 -15.12 -1.74
C VAL A 49 2.69 -14.99 -1.22
N VAL A 50 2.22 -13.77 -0.96
CA VAL A 50 0.84 -13.49 -0.54
C VAL A 50 -0.15 -13.98 -1.60
N ALA A 51 0.06 -13.63 -2.86
CA ALA A 51 -0.80 -14.05 -3.97
C ALA A 51 -0.82 -15.59 -4.13
N ARG A 52 0.32 -16.27 -3.98
CA ARG A 52 0.38 -17.73 -3.99
C ARG A 52 -0.42 -18.35 -2.84
N ARG A 53 -0.34 -17.79 -1.63
CA ARG A 53 -1.13 -18.23 -0.47
C ARG A 53 -2.63 -18.10 -0.70
N ILE A 54 -3.08 -16.96 -1.26
CA ILE A 54 -4.51 -16.77 -1.56
C ILE A 54 -4.98 -17.75 -2.64
N ARG A 55 -4.17 -18.04 -3.66
CA ARG A 55 -4.50 -19.09 -4.64
C ARG A 55 -4.64 -20.48 -4.01
N ALA A 56 -3.80 -20.82 -3.03
CA ALA A 56 -3.93 -22.08 -2.30
C ALA A 56 -5.26 -22.16 -1.51
N ILE A 57 -5.66 -21.06 -0.89
CA ILE A 57 -6.97 -20.94 -0.21
C ILE A 57 -8.12 -21.09 -1.20
N ALA A 58 -8.05 -20.41 -2.35
CA ALA A 58 -9.07 -20.51 -3.39
C ALA A 58 -9.21 -21.94 -3.93
N ARG A 59 -8.08 -22.63 -4.14
CA ARG A 59 -8.08 -24.06 -4.51
C ARG A 59 -8.79 -24.93 -3.47
N ALA A 60 -8.54 -24.71 -2.18
CA ALA A 60 -9.21 -25.47 -1.12
C ALA A 60 -10.75 -25.23 -1.11
N HIS A 61 -11.20 -24.02 -1.42
CA HIS A 61 -12.62 -23.71 -1.56
C HIS A 61 -13.25 -24.44 -2.75
N VAL A 62 -12.59 -24.39 -3.92
CA VAL A 62 -13.06 -25.11 -5.12
C VAL A 62 -13.15 -26.62 -4.87
N LEU A 63 -12.14 -27.21 -4.23
CA LEU A 63 -12.14 -28.64 -3.88
C LEU A 63 -13.25 -29.02 -2.89
N SER A 64 -13.76 -28.05 -2.13
CA SER A 64 -14.85 -28.24 -1.17
C SER A 64 -16.20 -27.75 -1.70
N CYS A 65 -16.31 -27.52 -3.02
CA CYS A 65 -17.50 -27.00 -3.69
C CYS A 65 -18.02 -25.66 -3.11
N ALA A 66 -17.14 -24.85 -2.53
CA ALA A 66 -17.45 -23.54 -1.97
C ALA A 66 -17.08 -22.42 -2.96
N PRO A 67 -17.76 -21.26 -2.92
CA PRO A 67 -17.40 -20.11 -3.75
C PRO A 67 -15.96 -19.67 -3.43
N PRO A 68 -15.10 -19.48 -4.45
CA PRO A 68 -13.71 -19.16 -4.22
C PRO A 68 -13.58 -17.69 -3.80
N PRO A 69 -12.86 -17.39 -2.70
CA PRO A 69 -12.82 -16.05 -2.11
C PRO A 69 -11.99 -15.04 -2.92
N ASP A 70 -11.20 -15.49 -3.89
CA ASP A 70 -10.37 -14.62 -4.76
C ASP A 70 -11.19 -13.80 -5.75
N ARG A 71 -12.40 -14.24 -6.10
CA ARG A 71 -13.34 -13.51 -6.97
C ARG A 71 -14.07 -12.38 -6.25
N ASP A 72 -14.00 -12.34 -4.92
CA ASP A 72 -14.65 -11.30 -4.15
C ASP A 72 -13.92 -9.95 -4.30
N PRO A 73 -14.64 -8.84 -4.56
CA PRO A 73 -14.03 -7.54 -4.81
C PRO A 73 -13.20 -7.01 -3.63
N LEU A 74 -13.53 -7.40 -2.39
CA LEU A 74 -12.77 -7.01 -1.21
C LEU A 74 -11.40 -7.69 -1.19
N VAL A 75 -11.32 -8.97 -1.56
CA VAL A 75 -10.05 -9.70 -1.67
C VAL A 75 -9.22 -9.17 -2.82
N ALA A 76 -9.82 -8.97 -3.99
CA ALA A 76 -9.15 -8.42 -5.17
C ALA A 76 -8.56 -7.02 -4.89
N ARG A 77 -9.35 -6.10 -4.30
CA ARG A 77 -8.88 -4.76 -3.91
C ARG A 77 -7.75 -4.84 -2.88
N THR A 78 -7.85 -5.77 -1.94
CA THR A 78 -6.81 -5.96 -0.91
C THR A 78 -5.49 -6.40 -1.55
N LEU A 79 -5.52 -7.37 -2.47
CA LEU A 79 -4.34 -7.83 -3.19
C LEU A 79 -3.70 -6.72 -4.04
N MET A 80 -4.50 -5.96 -4.79
CA MET A 80 -4.03 -4.82 -5.58
C MET A 80 -3.31 -3.78 -4.70
N LEU A 81 -3.85 -3.48 -3.52
CA LEU A 81 -3.21 -2.56 -2.59
C LEU A 81 -1.90 -3.10 -2.01
N ILE A 82 -1.80 -4.42 -1.77
CA ILE A 82 -0.57 -5.06 -1.32
C ILE A 82 0.49 -4.99 -2.42
N GLU A 83 0.11 -5.33 -3.65
CA GLU A 83 0.99 -5.26 -4.83
C GLU A 83 1.58 -3.87 -5.01
N ARG A 84 0.73 -2.84 -4.98
CA ARG A 84 1.17 -1.44 -5.11
C ARG A 84 2.16 -1.03 -4.01
N ARG A 85 1.97 -1.52 -2.78
CA ARG A 85 2.88 -1.22 -1.67
C ARG A 85 4.21 -1.96 -1.82
N ASP A 86 4.18 -3.21 -2.25
CA ASP A 86 5.38 -4.01 -2.50
C ASP A 86 6.26 -3.34 -3.57
N GLN A 87 5.64 -2.84 -4.65
CA GLN A 87 6.32 -2.09 -5.72
C GLN A 87 6.93 -0.76 -5.26
N THR A 88 6.24 -0.03 -4.37
CA THR A 88 6.69 1.30 -3.92
C THR A 88 7.64 1.24 -2.72
N ARG A 89 7.74 0.09 -2.04
CA ARG A 89 8.61 -0.13 -0.87
C ARG A 89 10.07 0.33 -1.06
N PRO A 90 10.79 -0.02 -2.15
CA PRO A 90 12.17 0.43 -2.34
C PRO A 90 12.28 1.96 -2.51
N GLN A 91 11.29 2.60 -3.12
CA GLN A 91 11.30 4.05 -3.42
C GLN A 91 10.99 4.93 -2.21
N ARG A 92 10.45 4.38 -1.12
CA ARG A 92 10.14 5.17 0.09
C ARG A 92 11.39 5.55 0.87
N ALA A 93 12.43 4.69 0.85
CA ALA A 93 13.69 4.96 1.52
C ALA A 93 14.53 6.00 0.76
N SER A 94 14.36 6.11 -0.56
CA SER A 94 15.08 7.07 -1.40
C SER A 94 14.56 8.52 -1.29
N LEU A 95 13.50 8.78 -0.52
CA LEU A 95 13.04 10.15 -0.25
C LEU A 95 14.03 10.96 0.61
N PHE A 96 14.94 10.28 1.31
CA PHE A 96 16.03 10.89 2.07
C PHE A 96 17.37 10.48 1.45
N SER A 97 17.60 10.81 0.18
CA SER A 97 18.95 10.72 -0.37
C SER A 97 19.86 11.71 0.36
N ASP A 98 21.04 11.24 0.78
CA ASP A 98 22.11 11.98 1.46
C ASP A 98 22.73 13.12 0.63
N SER A 99 22.14 13.44 -0.53
CA SER A 99 22.43 14.64 -1.30
C SER A 99 21.92 15.85 -0.54
N GLY A 100 22.69 16.25 0.48
CA GLY A 100 22.49 17.47 1.24
C GLY A 100 22.73 18.69 0.35
N ASP A 101 21.66 19.30 -0.12
CA ASP A 101 21.66 20.65 -0.68
C ASP A 101 20.58 21.52 -0.01
N ALA A 102 20.55 21.51 1.32
CA ALA A 102 20.02 22.66 2.07
C ALA A 102 21.13 23.73 2.19
N SER A 103 21.67 24.18 1.06
CA SER A 103 22.49 25.39 1.04
C SER A 103 21.53 26.58 1.06
N PRO A 104 21.54 27.47 2.06
CA PRO A 104 20.78 28.70 1.99
C PRO A 104 21.40 29.49 0.85
N SER A 105 20.75 29.50 -0.32
CA SER A 105 21.10 30.39 -1.42
C SER A 105 21.05 31.81 -0.86
N GLU A 106 22.23 32.40 -0.63
CA GLU A 106 22.35 33.83 -0.38
C GLU A 106 21.67 34.56 -1.54
N ALA A 107 20.73 35.43 -1.19
CA ALA A 107 20.01 36.24 -2.14
C ALA A 107 20.94 37.29 -2.72
N SER A 108 21.52 37.03 -3.89
CA SER A 108 22.06 38.08 -4.76
C SER A 108 20.92 38.69 -5.56
N HIS A 109 20.54 39.90 -5.15
CA HIS A 109 19.90 40.89 -6.00
C HIS A 109 20.89 41.29 -7.11
N GLU A 110 20.53 41.13 -8.38
CA GLU A 110 21.10 41.93 -9.47
C GLU A 110 20.10 42.04 -10.62
N GLU A 111 20.02 43.25 -11.16
CA GLU A 111 18.95 43.79 -11.98
C GLU A 111 18.97 43.30 -13.44
N ALA A 112 17.75 43.22 -13.99
CA ALA A 112 17.28 43.30 -15.38
C ALA A 112 18.26 43.10 -16.56
N ASP A 113 17.89 42.16 -17.45
CA ASP A 113 17.80 42.49 -18.89
C ASP A 113 16.68 41.69 -19.56
N ASP A 114 16.01 42.36 -20.50
CA ASP A 114 14.76 42.04 -21.16
C ASP A 114 15.04 41.23 -22.44
N HIS A 115 14.52 39.99 -22.59
CA HIS A 115 13.92 39.49 -23.85
C HIS A 115 13.48 38.00 -23.81
N VAL A 116 12.36 37.77 -24.52
CA VAL A 116 11.74 36.51 -24.99
C VAL A 116 10.84 35.74 -24.00
N ARG A 117 9.53 35.85 -24.24
CA ARG A 117 8.46 35.03 -23.63
C ARG A 117 8.47 33.60 -24.21
N PRO A 118 8.39 32.55 -23.37
CA PRO A 118 7.74 31.31 -23.75
C PRO A 118 6.35 31.17 -23.11
N SER A 119 5.56 30.32 -23.76
CA SER A 119 4.13 30.15 -23.66
C SER A 119 3.60 29.70 -22.29
N ALA A 120 2.32 29.98 -22.08
CA ALA A 120 1.56 29.79 -20.84
C ALA A 120 1.68 28.37 -20.25
N ILE A 121 2.53 28.22 -19.24
CA ILE A 121 2.44 27.12 -18.29
C ILE A 121 1.25 27.43 -17.37
N ARG A 122 0.22 26.57 -17.45
CA ARG A 122 -0.91 26.54 -16.51
C ARG A 122 -0.37 26.49 -15.08
N ARG A 123 -0.42 27.63 -14.38
CA ARG A 123 -0.14 27.71 -12.94
C ARG A 123 -1.21 26.91 -12.19
N TRP A 124 -0.91 25.67 -11.83
CA TRP A 124 -1.69 24.98 -10.81
C TRP A 124 -1.60 25.81 -9.53
N ARG A 125 -2.76 26.23 -9.02
CA ARG A 125 -2.90 26.94 -7.76
C ARG A 125 -2.31 26.06 -6.66
N ALA A 126 -1.08 26.34 -6.25
CA ALA A 126 -0.49 25.75 -5.06
C ALA A 126 -1.40 26.07 -3.87
N MET A 127 -1.83 25.04 -3.13
CA MET A 127 -2.44 25.23 -1.82
C MET A 127 -1.40 25.92 -0.93
N ARG A 128 -1.76 27.06 -0.31
CA ARG A 128 -0.85 27.82 0.56
C ARG A 128 -0.40 26.92 1.72
N ALA A 129 0.90 26.69 1.83
CA ALA A 129 1.51 25.92 2.92
C ALA A 129 1.59 26.68 4.26
N ILE A 130 1.18 27.96 4.29
CA ILE A 130 1.29 28.81 5.47
C ILE A 130 -0.10 29.06 6.07
N PRO A 131 -0.44 28.44 7.21
CA PRO A 131 -1.67 28.76 7.93
C PRO A 131 -1.61 30.19 8.45
N ARG A 132 -2.72 30.95 8.35
CA ARG A 132 -2.78 32.33 8.85
C ARG A 132 -2.78 32.30 10.38
N LEU A 133 -1.73 32.82 11.00
CA LEU A 133 -1.71 33.05 12.45
C LEU A 133 -2.76 34.11 12.82
N VAL A 134 -3.81 33.68 13.52
CA VAL A 134 -4.78 34.58 14.14
C VAL A 134 -4.25 34.95 15.52
N ARG A 135 -3.99 36.24 15.76
CA ARG A 135 -3.65 36.74 17.10
C ARG A 135 -4.91 36.74 17.95
N ARG A 136 -4.92 35.97 19.04
CA ARG A 136 -5.94 36.09 20.08
C ARG A 136 -5.70 37.38 20.85
N ARG A 137 -6.73 38.24 20.94
CA ARG A 137 -6.71 39.43 21.80
C ARG A 137 -6.71 38.95 23.26
N PRO A 138 -5.80 39.41 24.13
CA PRO A 138 -5.94 39.18 25.55
C PRO A 138 -7.20 39.90 26.04
N THR A 139 -8.14 39.15 26.59
CA THR A 139 -9.25 39.70 27.37
C THR A 139 -8.65 40.28 28.64
N GLY A 140 -8.68 41.60 28.77
CA GLY A 140 -8.18 42.32 29.94
C GLY A 140 -8.89 41.89 31.21
N SER A 141 -8.15 41.92 32.31
CA SER A 141 -8.62 41.85 33.70
C SER A 141 -9.42 43.09 34.09
#